data_AF-A0A159Z2A0-F1
#
_entry.id   AF-A0A159Z2A0-F1
#
_cell.length_a   1.000
_cell.length_b   1.000
_cell.length_c   1.000
_cell.angle_alpha   90.00
_cell.angle_beta   90.00
_cell.angle_gamma   90.00
#
_symmetry.space_group_name_H-M   'P 1'
#
loop_
_entity.id
_entity.type
_entity.pdbx_description
1 polymer ?
#
loop_
_entity_poly.entity_id
_entity_poly.type
_entity_poly.pdbx_seq_one_letter_code
_entity_poly.pdbx_strand_id
1 'polypeptide(L)'
;MRALLWITTAAAVLYGGYWVAGSTAMRRGAEAALADLQAQGIAGPAGITLRGFPSRFDLTVEPVQLRSGAVEWSAPFVQLFMLAYRPTHLIAVWPHEQALTLAGLRLAITSTDIRASAVVGANADLPLDRTVFVAKGLAINAGSTDRGATLAEARLATRATDPGRLVHDLGAELLGLTLSPALRAAADPADILPGTLDSLHLNAALTLDRPLDRHAASAPPRPVALTLRDLSLRWGDLTLTASGQLDRGRMAAYRAGSTSTQSIGARSWRWPSPPASCAPRSRRPMPPRWSDWQSCRATIPNGCRCRWCCRAAGSRLARCLSASRPGSDG
;
A
#
# COMPACT_ATOMS: atom_id res chain seq x y z
N MET A 1 13.04 -5.88 52.95
CA MET A 1 12.36 -7.00 52.25
C MET A 1 10.84 -6.88 52.26
N ARG A 2 10.17 -6.77 53.43
CA ARG A 2 8.69 -6.63 53.52
C ARG A 2 8.09 -5.43 52.76
N ALA A 3 8.73 -4.25 52.84
CA ALA A 3 8.24 -3.06 52.14
C ALA A 3 8.25 -3.21 50.61
N LEU A 4 9.34 -3.79 50.07
CA LEU A 4 9.45 -4.07 48.63
C LEU A 4 8.35 -5.04 48.19
N LEU A 5 8.10 -6.10 48.97
CA LEU A 5 7.04 -7.07 48.68
C LEU A 5 5.65 -6.42 48.64
N TRP A 6 5.35 -5.51 49.57
CA TRP A 6 4.09 -4.77 49.55
C TRP A 6 3.96 -3.85 48.35
N ILE A 7 5.03 -3.12 48.01
CA ILE A 7 5.06 -2.22 46.85
C ILE A 7 4.85 -3.01 45.56
N THR A 8 5.59 -4.11 45.36
CA THR A 8 5.46 -4.94 44.15
C THR A 8 4.09 -5.59 44.06
N THR A 9 3.54 -6.04 45.19
CA THR A 9 2.18 -6.60 45.23
C THR A 9 1.13 -5.55 44.89
N ALA A 10 1.22 -4.36 45.47
CA ALA A 10 0.31 -3.26 45.17
C ALA A 10 0.38 -2.86 43.68
N ALA A 11 1.60 -2.74 43.12
CA ALA A 11 1.79 -2.46 41.71
C ALA A 11 1.19 -3.55 40.80
N ALA A 12 1.38 -4.83 41.15
CA ALA A 12 0.81 -5.94 40.39
C ALA A 12 -0.73 -5.95 40.45
N VAL A 13 -1.32 -5.67 41.61
CA VAL A 13 -2.78 -5.56 41.78
C VAL A 13 -3.34 -4.39 41.00
N LEU A 14 -2.70 -3.21 41.07
CA LEU A 14 -3.13 -2.02 40.32
C LEU A 14 -3.05 -2.25 38.81
N TYR A 15 -1.95 -2.83 38.32
CA TYR A 15 -1.79 -3.13 36.91
C TYR A 15 -2.76 -4.23 36.44
N GLY A 16 -2.99 -5.25 37.26
CA GLY A 16 -3.99 -6.28 36.99
C GLY A 16 -5.41 -5.72 36.94
N GLY A 17 -5.77 -4.84 37.88
CA GLY A 17 -7.05 -4.14 37.89
C GLY A 17 -7.25 -3.26 36.67
N TYR A 18 -6.21 -2.50 36.27
CA TYR A 18 -6.20 -1.74 35.02
C TYR A 18 -6.44 -2.62 33.80
N TRP A 19 -5.74 -3.76 33.70
CA TRP A 19 -5.91 -4.69 32.58
C TRP A 19 -7.32 -5.30 32.54
N VAL A 20 -7.87 -5.69 33.69
CA VAL A 20 -9.24 -6.23 33.78
C VAL A 20 -10.27 -5.18 33.35
N ALA A 21 -10.10 -3.92 33.77
CA ALA A 21 -10.97 -2.83 33.33
C ALA A 21 -10.88 -2.60 31.81
N GLY A 22 -9.67 -2.52 31.25
CA GLY A 22 -9.45 -2.31 29.81
C GLY A 22 -9.97 -3.46 28.94
N SER A 23 -9.68 -4.71 29.33
CA SER A 23 -10.18 -5.90 28.62
C SER A 23 -11.70 -6.02 28.67
N THR A 24 -12.32 -5.70 29.80
CA THR A 24 -13.78 -5.69 29.94
C THR A 24 -14.41 -4.62 29.06
N ALA A 25 -13.85 -3.41 29.03
CA ALA A 25 -14.34 -2.33 28.18
C ALA A 25 -14.22 -2.68 26.69
N MET A 26 -13.09 -3.24 26.27
CA MET A 26 -12.86 -3.66 24.88
C MET A 26 -13.82 -4.77 24.45
N ARG A 27 -14.00 -5.80 25.29
CA ARG A 27 -14.91 -6.91 25.00
C ARG A 27 -16.36 -6.42 24.85
N ARG A 28 -16.84 -5.61 25.80
CA ARG A 28 -18.19 -5.03 25.75
C ARG A 28 -18.40 -4.14 24.52
N GLY A 29 -17.40 -3.33 24.15
CA GLY A 29 -17.46 -2.49 22.96
C GLY A 29 -17.56 -3.32 21.67
N ALA A 30 -16.80 -4.41 21.57
CA ALA A 30 -16.87 -5.31 20.42
C ALA A 30 -18.19 -6.10 20.37
N GLU A 31 -18.68 -6.59 21.52
CA GLU A 31 -19.98 -7.25 21.65
C GLU A 31 -21.12 -6.31 21.23
N ALA A 32 -21.10 -5.06 21.67
CA ALA A 32 -22.08 -4.05 21.29
C ALA A 32 -22.03 -3.73 19.78
N ALA A 33 -20.84 -3.51 19.22
CA ALA A 33 -20.68 -3.24 17.79
C ALA A 33 -21.14 -4.42 16.92
N LEU A 34 -20.86 -5.66 17.34
CA LEU A 34 -21.35 -6.86 16.65
C LEU A 34 -22.88 -6.97 16.74
N ALA A 35 -23.46 -6.71 17.92
CA ALA A 35 -24.92 -6.72 18.09
C ALA A 35 -25.60 -5.67 17.21
N ASP A 36 -25.03 -4.46 17.10
CA ASP A 36 -25.55 -3.40 16.21
C ASP A 36 -25.50 -3.82 14.74
N LEU A 37 -24.41 -4.47 14.29
CA LEU A 37 -24.29 -4.98 12.93
C LEU A 37 -25.25 -6.14 12.66
N GLN A 38 -25.50 -7.01 13.65
CA GLN A 38 -26.47 -8.10 13.55
C GLN A 38 -27.90 -7.57 13.47
N ALA A 39 -28.23 -6.54 14.28
CA ALA A 39 -29.54 -5.88 14.24
C ALA A 39 -29.81 -5.23 12.87
N GLN A 40 -28.77 -4.77 12.18
CA GLN A 40 -28.84 -4.25 10.82
C GLN A 40 -28.86 -5.33 9.73
N GLY A 41 -28.74 -6.62 10.10
CA GLY A 41 -28.61 -7.73 9.15
C GLY A 41 -27.29 -7.73 8.37
N ILE A 42 -26.30 -6.93 8.81
CA ILE A 42 -24.98 -6.82 8.19
C ILE A 42 -24.07 -7.94 8.68
N ALA A 43 -24.10 -8.27 9.97
CA ALA A 43 -23.26 -9.34 10.51
C ALA A 43 -24.06 -10.61 10.82
N GLY A 44 -23.45 -11.77 10.62
CA GLY A 44 -23.97 -13.06 11.10
C GLY A 44 -23.65 -13.31 12.57
N PRO A 45 -24.13 -14.44 13.14
CA PRO A 45 -23.74 -14.90 14.47
C PRO A 45 -22.22 -15.12 14.55
N ALA A 46 -21.59 -14.57 15.58
CA ALA A 46 -20.16 -14.70 15.83
C ALA A 46 -19.86 -14.72 17.33
N GLY A 47 -18.84 -15.47 17.72
CA GLY A 47 -18.27 -15.44 19.07
C GLY A 47 -17.16 -14.39 19.18
N ILE A 48 -17.00 -13.80 20.37
CA ILE A 48 -15.92 -12.87 20.68
C ILE A 48 -15.15 -13.42 21.88
N THR A 49 -13.85 -13.61 21.72
CA THR A 49 -12.93 -13.98 22.81
C THR A 49 -11.85 -12.93 22.96
N LEU A 50 -11.40 -12.70 24.20
CA LEU A 50 -10.31 -11.76 24.49
C LEU A 50 -9.30 -12.41 25.45
N ARG A 51 -8.02 -12.36 25.09
CA ARG A 51 -6.88 -12.87 25.86
C ARG A 51 -5.73 -11.85 25.91
N GLY A 52 -4.61 -12.20 26.54
CA GLY A 52 -3.39 -11.39 26.50
C GLY A 52 -2.92 -10.78 27.83
N PHE A 53 -3.46 -11.21 28.97
CA PHE A 53 -3.00 -10.72 30.27
C PHE A 53 -1.48 -10.92 30.44
N PRO A 54 -0.75 -9.93 30.99
CA PRO A 54 -1.22 -8.62 31.46
C PRO A 54 -0.89 -7.47 30.50
N SER A 55 -0.28 -7.73 29.35
CA SER A 55 0.34 -6.70 28.50
C SER A 55 -0.32 -6.51 27.14
N ARG A 56 -1.29 -7.34 26.79
CA ARG A 56 -1.96 -7.36 25.48
C ARG A 56 -3.47 -7.48 25.62
N PHE A 57 -4.17 -6.98 24.61
CA PHE A 57 -5.58 -7.24 24.35
C PHE A 57 -5.65 -7.91 22.98
N ASP A 58 -5.77 -9.24 23.00
CA ASP A 58 -5.87 -10.07 21.81
C ASP A 58 -7.33 -10.51 21.66
N LEU A 59 -8.07 -9.83 20.81
CA LEU A 59 -9.50 -10.08 20.55
C LEU A 59 -9.65 -10.92 19.28
N THR A 60 -10.35 -12.05 19.37
CA THR A 60 -10.68 -12.91 18.23
C THR A 60 -12.19 -12.88 18.02
N VAL A 61 -12.62 -12.63 16.78
CA VAL A 61 -14.01 -12.80 16.34
C VAL A 61 -14.09 -14.04 15.46
N GLU A 62 -14.95 -15.00 15.80
CA GLU A 62 -15.03 -16.28 15.08
C GLU A 62 -16.42 -16.93 15.16
N PRO A 63 -16.98 -17.43 14.03
CA PRO A 63 -16.61 -17.08 12.66
C PRO A 63 -16.97 -15.62 12.34
N VAL A 64 -16.49 -15.08 11.21
CA VAL A 64 -16.90 -13.75 10.74
C VAL A 64 -17.70 -13.90 9.46
N GLN A 65 -18.89 -13.28 9.43
CA GLN A 65 -19.77 -13.23 8.27
C GLN A 65 -20.34 -11.82 8.17
N LEU A 66 -20.09 -11.14 7.06
CA LEU A 66 -20.56 -9.79 6.78
C LEU A 66 -21.29 -9.77 5.44
N ARG A 67 -22.44 -9.09 5.39
CA ARG A 67 -23.28 -8.94 4.20
C ARG A 67 -23.65 -7.48 4.00
N SER A 68 -23.50 -6.99 2.78
CA SER A 68 -23.96 -5.67 2.37
C SER A 68 -24.43 -5.73 0.91
N GLY A 69 -25.74 -5.56 0.70
CA GLY A 69 -26.36 -5.69 -0.62
C GLY A 69 -26.11 -7.06 -1.23
N ALA A 70 -25.54 -7.10 -2.44
CA ALA A 70 -25.21 -8.33 -3.16
C ALA A 70 -23.85 -8.94 -2.77
N VAL A 71 -23.14 -8.35 -1.80
CA VAL A 71 -21.81 -8.79 -1.38
C VAL A 71 -21.91 -9.45 -0.02
N GLU A 72 -21.37 -10.65 0.09
CA GLU A 72 -21.19 -11.36 1.35
C GLU A 72 -19.75 -11.80 1.49
N TRP A 73 -19.12 -11.49 2.61
CA TRP A 73 -17.76 -11.89 2.93
C TRP A 73 -17.77 -12.75 4.18
N SER A 74 -16.98 -13.81 4.18
CA SER A 74 -16.83 -14.70 5.34
C SER A 74 -15.39 -15.15 5.54
N ALA A 75 -15.03 -15.34 6.80
CA ALA A 75 -13.72 -15.81 7.23
C ALA A 75 -13.87 -16.69 8.48
N PRO A 76 -12.98 -17.68 8.68
CA PRO A 76 -13.00 -18.54 9.86
C PRO A 76 -12.80 -17.77 11.17
N PHE A 77 -11.99 -16.71 11.14
CA PHE A 77 -11.83 -15.76 12.25
C PHE A 77 -11.27 -14.43 11.75
N VAL A 78 -11.27 -13.40 12.60
CA VAL A 78 -10.40 -12.22 12.48
C VAL A 78 -9.83 -11.91 13.85
N GLN A 79 -8.54 -11.56 13.90
CA GLN A 79 -7.86 -11.20 15.14
C GLN A 79 -7.48 -9.74 15.18
N LEU A 80 -7.74 -9.10 16.32
CA LEU A 80 -7.42 -7.72 16.63
C LEU A 80 -6.48 -7.71 17.84
N PHE A 81 -5.31 -7.09 17.68
CA PHE A 81 -4.26 -7.05 18.68
C PHE A 81 -3.97 -5.60 19.08
N MET A 82 -3.89 -5.36 20.38
CA MET A 82 -3.42 -4.09 20.96
C MET A 82 -2.51 -4.36 22.15
N LEU A 83 -1.54 -3.48 22.36
CA LEU A 83 -0.74 -3.49 23.58
C LEU A 83 -1.51 -2.76 24.68
N ALA A 84 -1.63 -3.36 25.87
CA ALA A 84 -2.39 -2.78 26.97
C ALA A 84 -1.86 -1.39 27.38
N TYR A 85 -0.55 -1.19 27.31
CA TYR A 85 0.12 0.08 27.61
C TYR A 85 0.19 1.05 26.40
N ARG A 86 -0.33 0.66 25.23
CA ARG A 86 -0.49 1.51 24.03
C ARG A 86 -1.79 1.16 23.29
N PRO A 87 -2.97 1.43 23.91
CA PRO A 87 -4.27 1.04 23.37
C PRO A 87 -4.71 1.84 22.14
N THR A 88 -3.89 2.78 21.67
CA THR A 88 -4.12 3.57 20.46
C THR A 88 -3.50 2.97 19.20
N HIS A 89 -2.82 1.82 19.32
CA HIS A 89 -2.23 1.11 18.19
C HIS A 89 -2.85 -0.27 18.06
N LEU A 90 -3.70 -0.42 17.05
CA LEU A 90 -4.42 -1.63 16.70
C LEU A 90 -3.74 -2.34 15.54
N ILE A 91 -3.68 -3.67 15.59
CA ILE A 91 -3.25 -4.51 14.48
C ILE A 91 -4.35 -5.53 14.22
N ALA A 92 -4.87 -5.59 13.01
CA ALA A 92 -5.79 -6.60 12.55
C ALA A 92 -5.05 -7.66 11.72
N VAL A 93 -5.39 -8.92 11.90
CA VAL A 93 -4.85 -10.05 11.14
C VAL A 93 -6.00 -10.90 10.62
N TRP A 94 -5.93 -11.22 9.34
CA TRP A 94 -6.89 -12.06 8.65
C TRP A 94 -6.33 -13.47 8.45
N PRO A 95 -7.21 -14.47 8.32
CA PRO A 95 -6.81 -15.84 8.04
C PRO A 95 -6.38 -16.00 6.58
N HIS A 96 -5.62 -17.07 6.33
CA HIS A 96 -5.11 -17.41 5.00
C HIS A 96 -6.21 -17.70 3.99
N GLU A 97 -7.37 -18.18 4.45
CA GLU A 97 -8.51 -18.55 3.60
C GLU A 97 -9.75 -17.74 3.98
N GLN A 98 -10.40 -17.19 2.96
CA GLN A 98 -11.61 -16.38 3.09
C GLN A 98 -12.52 -16.67 1.89
N ALA A 99 -13.80 -16.31 2.00
CA ALA A 99 -14.74 -16.42 0.90
C ALA A 99 -15.48 -15.10 0.69
N LEU A 100 -15.60 -14.70 -0.57
CA LEU A 100 -16.34 -13.54 -1.00
C LEU A 100 -17.40 -13.98 -2.01
N THR A 101 -18.66 -13.84 -1.66
CA THR A 101 -19.79 -14.09 -2.56
C THR A 101 -20.26 -12.76 -3.13
N LEU A 102 -20.15 -12.59 -4.46
CA LEU A 102 -20.68 -11.42 -5.16
C LEU A 102 -21.85 -11.85 -6.04
N ALA A 103 -23.05 -11.33 -5.77
CA ALA A 103 -24.26 -11.62 -6.54
C ALA A 103 -24.47 -13.14 -6.77
N GLY A 104 -24.22 -13.95 -5.72
CA GLY A 104 -24.32 -15.41 -5.76
C GLY A 104 -23.07 -16.15 -6.27
N LEU A 105 -22.11 -15.47 -6.89
CA LEU A 105 -20.84 -16.05 -7.29
C LEU A 105 -19.87 -16.11 -6.10
N ARG A 106 -19.60 -17.32 -5.59
CA ARG A 106 -18.63 -17.54 -4.53
C ARG A 106 -17.20 -17.55 -5.07
N LEU A 107 -16.38 -16.65 -4.56
CA LEU A 107 -14.95 -16.54 -4.81
C LEU A 107 -14.18 -17.00 -3.57
N ALA A 108 -13.28 -17.95 -3.74
CA ALA A 108 -12.31 -18.32 -2.73
C ALA A 108 -11.13 -17.34 -2.78
N ILE A 109 -10.81 -16.73 -1.65
CA ILE A 109 -9.66 -15.84 -1.49
C ILE A 109 -8.63 -16.58 -0.64
N THR A 110 -7.44 -16.79 -1.16
CA THR A 110 -6.30 -17.33 -0.42
C THR A 110 -5.18 -16.29 -0.32
N SER A 111 -4.41 -16.35 0.76
CA SER A 111 -3.32 -15.41 1.01
C SER A 111 -2.25 -16.00 1.94
N THR A 112 -1.01 -15.55 1.76
CA THR A 112 0.09 -15.92 2.66
C THR A 112 0.12 -15.08 3.94
N ASP A 113 -0.26 -13.81 3.86
CA ASP A 113 -0.34 -12.90 5.00
C ASP A 113 -1.25 -11.73 4.65
N ILE A 114 -2.20 -11.40 5.53
CA ILE A 114 -3.01 -10.19 5.43
C ILE A 114 -3.07 -9.55 6.80
N ARG A 115 -2.58 -8.32 6.90
CA ARG A 115 -2.57 -7.54 8.12
C ARG A 115 -2.91 -6.09 7.86
N ALA A 116 -3.50 -5.47 8.85
CA ALA A 116 -3.64 -4.03 8.91
C ALA A 116 -3.14 -3.53 10.26
N SER A 117 -2.61 -2.32 10.31
CA SER A 117 -2.40 -1.59 11.55
C SER A 117 -3.06 -0.23 11.45
N ALA A 118 -3.62 0.24 12.55
CA ALA A 118 -4.19 1.57 12.68
C ALA A 118 -3.65 2.20 13.96
N VAL A 119 -3.23 3.46 13.85
CA VAL A 119 -2.88 4.30 14.99
C VAL A 119 -3.90 5.43 15.06
N VAL A 120 -4.43 5.67 16.25
CA VAL A 120 -5.41 6.73 16.53
C VAL A 120 -4.86 7.72 17.55
N GLY A 121 -5.44 8.92 17.59
CA GLY A 121 -5.14 9.93 18.61
C GLY A 121 -5.57 9.48 20.00
N ALA A 122 -4.81 9.87 21.02
CA ALA A 122 -5.11 9.57 22.43
C ALA A 122 -6.09 10.60 23.03
N ASN A 123 -7.29 10.72 22.44
CA ASN A 123 -8.39 11.53 22.94
C ASN A 123 -9.72 10.74 22.87
N ALA A 124 -10.83 11.33 23.30
CA ALA A 124 -12.12 10.64 23.37
C ALA A 124 -12.68 10.23 22.00
N ASP A 125 -12.38 11.01 20.96
CA ASP A 125 -12.88 10.82 19.60
C ASP A 125 -12.07 9.76 18.83
N LEU A 126 -10.82 9.50 19.27
CA LEU A 126 -9.90 8.55 18.62
C LEU A 126 -9.71 8.82 17.12
N PRO A 127 -9.32 10.05 16.71
CA PRO A 127 -9.19 10.39 15.31
C PRO A 127 -8.01 9.60 14.69
N LEU A 128 -8.20 9.12 13.48
CA LEU A 128 -7.22 8.31 12.78
C LEU A 128 -5.94 9.11 12.54
N ASP A 129 -4.80 8.50 12.85
CA ASP A 129 -3.47 9.03 12.57
C ASP A 129 -2.89 8.40 11.33
N ARG A 130 -2.81 7.08 11.32
CA ARG A 130 -2.31 6.34 10.18
C ARG A 130 -2.91 4.96 10.14
N THR A 131 -3.04 4.44 8.93
CA THR A 131 -3.36 3.05 8.68
C THR A 131 -2.36 2.49 7.68
N VAL A 132 -1.94 1.25 7.88
CA VAL A 132 -1.20 0.48 6.89
C VAL A 132 -1.91 -0.84 6.73
N PHE A 133 -2.18 -1.25 5.49
CA PHE A 133 -2.71 -2.55 5.13
C PHE A 133 -1.69 -3.22 4.21
N VAL A 134 -1.36 -4.48 4.49
CA VAL A 134 -0.46 -5.29 3.69
C VAL A 134 -1.11 -6.64 3.45
N ALA A 135 -1.14 -7.07 2.19
CA ALA A 135 -1.56 -8.39 1.79
C ALA A 135 -0.51 -9.01 0.87
N LYS A 136 -0.18 -10.29 1.09
CA LYS A 136 0.86 -11.00 0.34
C LYS A 136 0.34 -12.32 -0.22
N GLY A 137 0.75 -12.63 -1.45
CA GLY A 137 0.42 -13.87 -2.13
C GLY A 137 -1.09 -14.07 -2.23
N LEU A 138 -1.82 -13.02 -2.60
CA LEU A 138 -3.26 -13.06 -2.78
C LEU A 138 -3.59 -13.88 -4.04
N ALA A 139 -4.55 -14.79 -3.93
CA ALA A 139 -5.17 -15.42 -5.07
C ALA A 139 -6.68 -15.45 -4.89
N ILE A 140 -7.40 -15.10 -5.95
CA ILE A 140 -8.85 -15.17 -6.00
C ILE A 140 -9.21 -16.21 -7.04
N ASN A 141 -9.99 -17.21 -6.64
CA ASN A 141 -10.40 -18.31 -7.49
C ASN A 141 -11.92 -18.43 -7.49
N ALA A 142 -12.54 -18.38 -8.67
CA ALA A 142 -13.96 -18.62 -8.85
C ALA A 142 -14.20 -20.09 -9.23
N GLY A 143 -13.89 -21.02 -8.33
CA GLY A 143 -14.23 -22.45 -8.39
C GLY A 143 -13.92 -23.16 -9.73
N SER A 144 -14.86 -23.10 -10.67
CA SER A 144 -14.88 -23.80 -11.96
C SER A 144 -14.80 -22.89 -13.19
N THR A 145 -14.56 -21.60 -13.02
CA THR A 145 -14.47 -20.64 -14.13
C THR A 145 -13.04 -20.16 -14.34
N ASP A 146 -12.67 -19.80 -15.57
CA ASP A 146 -11.42 -19.09 -15.92
C ASP A 146 -11.35 -17.66 -15.32
N ARG A 147 -12.05 -17.43 -14.21
CA ARG A 147 -12.10 -16.18 -13.49
C ARG A 147 -11.25 -16.35 -12.23
N GLY A 148 -10.07 -15.76 -12.27
CA GLY A 148 -9.20 -15.66 -11.12
C GLY A 148 -8.18 -14.55 -11.33
N ALA A 149 -7.54 -14.15 -10.25
CA ALA A 149 -6.45 -13.18 -10.29
C ALA A 149 -5.50 -13.50 -9.14
N THR A 150 -4.20 -13.35 -9.38
CA THR A 150 -3.22 -13.41 -8.31
C THR A 150 -2.51 -12.08 -8.18
N LEU A 151 -2.12 -11.73 -6.97
CA LEU A 151 -1.39 -10.52 -6.66
C LEU A 151 -0.28 -10.85 -5.66
N ALA A 152 0.97 -10.61 -6.05
CA ALA A 152 2.12 -10.95 -5.22
C ALA A 152 2.11 -10.14 -3.91
N GLU A 153 1.85 -8.83 -4.00
CA GLU A 153 1.74 -7.98 -2.82
C GLU A 153 0.83 -6.77 -3.06
N ALA A 154 0.04 -6.41 -2.06
CA ALA A 154 -0.69 -5.16 -1.97
C ALA A 154 -0.27 -4.41 -0.71
N ARG A 155 -0.01 -3.12 -0.82
CA ARG A 155 0.23 -2.21 0.29
C ARG A 155 -0.67 -1.00 0.13
N LEU A 156 -1.46 -0.69 1.15
CA LEU A 156 -2.26 0.53 1.21
C LEU A 156 -1.88 1.26 2.49
N ALA A 157 -1.69 2.57 2.42
CA ALA A 157 -1.36 3.36 3.58
C ALA A 157 -2.12 4.69 3.55
N THR A 158 -2.50 5.16 4.74
CA THR A 158 -2.99 6.52 4.93
C THR A 158 -2.31 7.13 6.14
N ARG A 159 -2.08 8.45 6.11
CA ARG A 159 -1.51 9.19 7.24
C ARG A 159 -2.06 10.61 7.26
N ALA A 160 -2.59 11.04 8.40
CA ALA A 160 -2.96 12.42 8.66
C ALA A 160 -1.72 13.33 8.61
N THR A 161 -1.85 14.50 7.99
CA THR A 161 -0.72 15.41 7.72
C THR A 161 -0.85 16.75 8.42
N ASP A 162 -2.07 17.12 8.82
CA ASP A 162 -2.38 18.36 9.51
C ASP A 162 -2.81 18.12 10.97
N PRO A 163 -2.68 19.11 11.86
CA PRO A 163 -3.11 18.99 13.25
C PRO A 163 -4.61 18.67 13.41
N GLY A 164 -5.45 19.13 12.48
CA GLY A 164 -6.89 18.88 12.44
C GLY A 164 -7.25 17.49 11.92
N ARG A 165 -6.28 16.73 11.39
CA ARG A 165 -6.48 15.39 10.80
C ARG A 165 -7.57 15.37 9.73
N LEU A 166 -7.67 16.45 8.97
CA LEU A 166 -8.60 16.59 7.84
C LEU A 166 -7.95 16.17 6.53
N VAL A 167 -6.62 16.25 6.44
CA VAL A 167 -5.83 15.94 5.24
C VAL A 167 -5.04 14.66 5.46
N HIS A 168 -5.38 13.65 4.68
CA HIS A 168 -4.70 12.36 4.68
C HIS A 168 -3.87 12.17 3.40
N ASP A 169 -2.56 11.95 3.54
CA ASP A 169 -1.77 11.36 2.47
C ASP A 169 -2.25 9.91 2.28
N LEU A 170 -2.49 9.50 1.03
CA LEU A 170 -2.89 8.15 0.63
C LEU A 170 -1.79 7.55 -0.25
N GLY A 171 -1.33 6.36 0.09
CA GLY A 171 -0.40 5.56 -0.70
C GLY A 171 -1.01 4.21 -1.04
N ALA A 172 -0.85 3.75 -2.28
CA ALA A 172 -1.15 2.38 -2.65
C ALA A 172 -0.07 1.82 -3.58
N GLU A 173 0.29 0.56 -3.38
CA GLU A 173 1.23 -0.18 -4.23
C GLU A 173 0.69 -1.59 -4.43
N LEU A 174 0.54 -2.01 -5.68
CA LEU A 174 0.17 -3.38 -6.07
C LEU A 174 1.30 -3.92 -6.93
N LEU A 175 1.79 -5.12 -6.63
CA LEU A 175 2.92 -5.74 -7.32
C LEU A 175 2.55 -7.11 -7.87
N GLY A 176 2.98 -7.39 -9.10
CA GLY A 176 2.84 -8.71 -9.71
C GLY A 176 1.39 -9.17 -9.81
N LEU A 177 0.53 -8.36 -10.42
CA LEU A 177 -0.87 -8.73 -10.66
C LEU A 177 -0.96 -9.62 -11.92
N THR A 178 -1.55 -10.80 -11.79
CA THR A 178 -2.00 -11.61 -12.93
C THR A 178 -3.50 -11.43 -13.10
N LEU A 179 -3.92 -11.12 -14.32
CA LEU A 179 -5.32 -10.98 -14.67
C LEU A 179 -5.91 -12.32 -15.13
N SER A 180 -7.21 -12.52 -14.94
CA SER A 180 -7.92 -13.62 -15.60
C SER A 180 -7.81 -13.49 -17.12
N PRO A 181 -7.90 -14.60 -17.88
CA PRO A 181 -7.96 -14.55 -19.34
C PRO A 181 -8.99 -13.55 -19.90
N ALA A 182 -10.18 -13.48 -19.28
CA ALA A 182 -11.22 -12.54 -19.69
C ALA A 182 -10.84 -11.07 -19.45
N LEU A 183 -10.25 -10.75 -18.30
CA LEU A 183 -9.77 -9.38 -18.02
C LEU A 183 -8.56 -9.02 -18.86
N ARG A 184 -7.67 -9.99 -19.12
CA ARG A 184 -6.51 -9.84 -19.99
C ARG A 184 -6.95 -9.52 -21.41
N ALA A 185 -7.88 -10.27 -21.99
CA ALA A 185 -8.37 -10.02 -23.35
C ALA A 185 -9.03 -8.63 -23.50
N ALA A 186 -9.63 -8.09 -22.44
CA ALA A 186 -10.18 -6.74 -22.44
C ALA A 186 -9.11 -5.64 -22.29
N ALA A 187 -8.09 -5.88 -21.46
CA ALA A 187 -7.04 -4.90 -21.17
C ALA A 187 -5.91 -4.88 -22.21
N ASP A 188 -5.60 -6.04 -22.80
CA ASP A 188 -4.62 -6.22 -23.87
C ASP A 188 -5.20 -7.13 -24.98
N PRO A 189 -6.07 -6.58 -25.85
CA PRO A 189 -6.69 -7.36 -26.93
C PRO A 189 -5.71 -7.91 -27.96
N ALA A 190 -4.51 -7.31 -28.05
CA ALA A 190 -3.46 -7.72 -28.98
C ALA A 190 -2.53 -8.78 -28.41
N ASP A 191 -2.67 -9.11 -27.12
CA ASP A 191 -1.84 -10.07 -26.36
C ASP A 191 -0.33 -9.82 -26.51
N ILE A 192 0.06 -8.53 -26.46
CA ILE A 192 1.45 -8.09 -26.63
C ILE A 192 2.18 -7.86 -25.30
N LEU A 193 1.45 -7.68 -24.20
CA LEU A 193 2.00 -7.38 -22.89
C LEU A 193 2.36 -8.66 -22.13
N PRO A 194 3.27 -8.63 -21.15
CA PRO A 194 3.60 -9.81 -20.35
C PRO A 194 2.40 -10.41 -19.60
N GLY A 195 2.50 -11.66 -19.16
CA GLY A 195 1.47 -12.34 -18.35
C GLY A 195 1.11 -11.64 -17.02
N THR A 196 2.03 -10.82 -16.52
CA THR A 196 1.96 -10.13 -15.23
C THR A 196 2.09 -8.63 -15.42
N LEU A 197 1.25 -7.87 -14.72
CA LEU A 197 1.40 -6.44 -14.50
C LEU A 197 2.39 -6.23 -13.35
N ASP A 198 3.49 -5.52 -13.64
CA ASP A 198 4.63 -5.42 -12.74
C ASP A 198 4.31 -4.63 -11.48
N SER A 199 3.81 -3.40 -11.66
CA SER A 199 3.42 -2.55 -10.54
C SER A 199 2.33 -1.54 -10.88
N LEU A 200 1.50 -1.23 -9.89
CA LEU A 200 0.63 -0.06 -9.84
C LEU A 200 0.98 0.70 -8.57
N HIS A 201 1.27 1.99 -8.70
CA HIS A 201 1.57 2.89 -7.59
C HIS A 201 0.64 4.10 -7.62
N LEU A 202 0.16 4.51 -6.45
CA LEU A 202 -0.67 5.68 -6.25
C LEU A 202 -0.16 6.47 -5.05
N ASN A 203 -0.04 7.77 -5.22
CA ASN A 203 0.22 8.75 -4.17
C ASN A 203 -0.75 9.91 -4.33
N ALA A 204 -1.59 10.13 -3.33
CA ALA A 204 -2.58 11.19 -3.32
C ALA A 204 -2.70 11.86 -1.95
N ALA A 205 -3.39 13.00 -1.89
CA ALA A 205 -3.81 13.65 -0.66
C ALA A 205 -5.32 13.87 -0.69
N LEU A 206 -6.02 13.32 0.30
CA LEU A 206 -7.46 13.44 0.47
C LEU A 206 -7.76 14.41 1.60
N THR A 207 -8.55 15.45 1.30
CA THR A 207 -9.11 16.37 2.30
C THR A 207 -10.54 15.95 2.62
N LEU A 208 -10.85 15.84 3.91
CA LEU A 208 -12.16 15.50 4.45
C LEU A 208 -12.81 16.74 5.09
N ASP A 209 -14.13 16.74 5.20
CA ASP A 209 -14.88 17.81 5.86
C ASP A 209 -14.84 17.70 7.39
N ARG A 210 -14.48 16.53 7.92
CA ARG A 210 -14.28 16.24 9.35
C ARG A 210 -13.27 15.10 9.51
N PRO A 211 -12.67 14.94 10.69
CA PRO A 211 -11.71 13.86 10.95
C PRO A 211 -12.35 12.49 10.74
N LEU A 212 -11.54 11.52 10.31
CA LEU A 212 -11.95 10.12 10.33
C LEU A 212 -11.73 9.58 11.75
N ASP A 213 -12.79 9.43 12.53
CA ASP A 213 -12.73 9.08 13.95
C ASP A 213 -13.73 7.96 14.32
N ARG A 214 -13.91 7.67 15.61
CA ARG A 214 -14.82 6.60 16.06
C ARG A 214 -16.30 6.84 15.70
N HIS A 215 -16.68 8.05 15.32
CA HIS A 215 -18.03 8.43 14.92
C HIS A 215 -18.25 8.28 13.41
N ALA A 216 -17.23 7.92 12.63
CA ALA A 216 -17.32 7.80 11.18
C ALA A 216 -18.39 6.78 10.70
N ALA A 217 -18.77 5.79 11.51
CA ALA A 217 -19.83 4.85 11.16
C ALA A 217 -21.23 5.51 11.19
N SER A 218 -21.51 6.37 12.17
CA SER A 218 -22.79 7.07 12.29
C SER A 218 -22.82 8.41 11.56
N ALA A 219 -21.66 9.05 11.39
CA ALA A 219 -21.48 10.33 10.72
C ALA A 219 -20.31 10.27 9.72
N PRO A 220 -20.47 9.59 8.57
CA PRO A 220 -19.38 9.33 7.63
C PRO A 220 -18.78 10.62 7.05
N PRO A 221 -17.44 10.81 7.15
CA PRO A 221 -16.78 12.01 6.62
C PRO A 221 -16.93 12.09 5.10
N ARG A 222 -17.02 13.31 4.57
CA ARG A 222 -17.20 13.56 3.15
C ARG A 222 -15.91 14.10 2.52
N PRO A 223 -15.47 13.54 1.38
CA PRO A 223 -14.38 14.12 0.60
C PRO A 223 -14.66 15.56 0.17
N VAL A 224 -13.69 16.45 0.39
CA VAL A 224 -13.70 17.87 -0.02
C VAL A 224 -12.82 18.08 -1.24
N ALA A 225 -11.61 17.51 -1.22
CA ALA A 225 -10.64 17.62 -2.29
C ALA A 225 -9.77 16.37 -2.34
N LEU A 226 -9.31 16.01 -3.53
CA LEU A 226 -8.35 14.94 -3.79
C LEU A 226 -7.27 15.49 -4.72
N THR A 227 -6.03 15.54 -4.24
CA THR A 227 -4.86 15.83 -5.08
C THR A 227 -4.14 14.53 -5.41
N LEU A 228 -4.17 14.12 -6.67
CA LEU A 228 -3.41 12.99 -7.18
C LEU A 228 -2.00 13.47 -7.55
N ARG A 229 -1.00 13.10 -6.74
CA ARG A 229 0.39 13.47 -6.94
C ARG A 229 1.07 12.56 -7.96
N ASP A 230 0.81 11.25 -7.85
CA ASP A 230 1.27 10.23 -8.78
C ASP A 230 0.25 9.09 -8.87
N LEU A 231 0.00 8.64 -10.09
CA LEU A 231 -0.57 7.34 -10.39
C LEU A 231 0.29 6.77 -11.51
N SER A 232 1.04 5.72 -11.23
CA SER A 232 1.90 5.08 -12.20
C SER A 232 1.55 3.60 -12.33
N LEU A 233 1.55 3.11 -13.57
CA LEU A 233 1.31 1.71 -13.93
C LEU A 233 2.45 1.24 -14.81
N ARG A 234 3.02 0.08 -14.49
CA ARG A 234 4.03 -0.60 -15.30
C ARG A 234 3.56 -2.00 -15.66
N TRP A 235 3.59 -2.32 -16.95
CA TRP A 235 3.24 -3.63 -17.47
C TRP A 235 4.13 -3.96 -18.67
N GLY A 236 5.28 -4.59 -18.39
CA GLY A 236 6.32 -4.78 -19.39
C GLY A 236 6.84 -3.44 -19.90
N ASP A 237 6.76 -3.24 -21.22
CA ASP A 237 7.19 -1.99 -21.86
C ASP A 237 6.13 -0.88 -21.80
N LEU A 238 4.90 -1.18 -21.37
CA LEU A 238 3.86 -0.18 -21.15
C LEU A 238 4.10 0.52 -19.80
N THR A 239 4.24 1.85 -19.85
CA THR A 239 4.24 2.71 -18.67
C THR A 239 3.17 3.79 -18.82
N LEU A 240 2.24 3.86 -17.87
CA LEU A 240 1.25 4.94 -17.77
C LEU A 240 1.53 5.78 -16.53
N THR A 241 1.37 7.09 -16.64
CA THR A 241 1.48 8.01 -15.51
C THR A 241 0.35 9.03 -15.56
N ALA A 242 -0.18 9.41 -14.38
CA ALA A 242 -1.20 10.43 -14.24
C ALA A 242 -1.02 11.24 -12.95
N SER A 243 -1.42 12.50 -12.99
CA SER A 243 -1.48 13.41 -11.84
C SER A 243 -2.61 14.41 -12.06
N GLY A 244 -3.13 15.01 -11.00
CA GLY A 244 -4.23 15.97 -11.12
C GLY A 244 -4.86 16.38 -9.80
N GLN A 245 -5.88 17.22 -9.88
CA GLN A 245 -6.63 17.70 -8.72
C GLN A 245 -8.14 17.66 -8.98
N LEU A 246 -8.86 17.12 -8.01
CA LEU A 246 -10.31 17.02 -7.98
C LEU A 246 -10.83 17.76 -6.75
N ASP A 247 -11.70 18.75 -6.98
CA ASP A 247 -12.46 19.41 -5.91
C ASP A 247 -13.87 18.80 -5.79
N ARG A 248 -14.62 19.24 -4.78
CA ARG A 248 -15.98 18.76 -4.52
C ARG A 248 -16.92 18.89 -5.72
N GLY A 249 -16.83 19.98 -6.48
CA GLY A 249 -17.67 20.22 -7.65
C GLY A 249 -17.33 19.25 -8.78
N ARG A 250 -16.05 19.05 -9.06
CA ARG A 250 -15.55 18.09 -10.06
C ARG A 250 -15.87 16.64 -9.67
N MET A 251 -15.72 16.28 -8.40
CA MET A 251 -16.09 14.94 -7.91
C MET A 251 -17.59 14.66 -8.10
N ALA A 252 -18.45 15.65 -7.86
CA ALA A 252 -19.88 15.53 -8.10
C ALA A 252 -20.20 15.35 -9.61
N ALA A 253 -19.51 16.10 -10.47
CA ALA A 253 -19.64 16.01 -11.93
C ALA A 253 -19.25 14.62 -12.47
N TYR A 254 -18.13 14.04 -12.01
CA TYR A 254 -17.74 12.67 -12.36
C TYR A 254 -18.76 11.62 -11.92
N ARG A 255 -19.32 11.74 -10.72
CA ARG A 255 -20.37 10.83 -10.24
C ARG A 255 -21.66 10.94 -11.07
N ALA A 256 -21.96 12.11 -11.61
CA ALA A 256 -23.11 12.37 -12.46
C ALA A 256 -22.90 11.94 -13.94
N GLY A 257 -21.75 11.36 -14.29
CA GLY A 257 -21.46 10.90 -15.65
C GLY A 257 -21.17 12.01 -16.66
N SER A 258 -20.88 13.24 -16.21
CA SER A 258 -20.51 14.31 -17.14
C SER A 258 -19.06 14.10 -17.61
N THR A 259 -18.90 13.65 -18.84
CA THR A 259 -17.60 13.45 -19.49
C THR A 259 -16.95 14.80 -19.76
N SER A 260 -16.27 15.40 -18.79
CA SER A 260 -15.38 16.53 -19.07
C SER A 260 -14.11 15.99 -19.72
N THR A 261 -13.87 16.34 -20.98
CA THR A 261 -12.60 16.09 -21.68
C THR A 261 -11.48 16.75 -20.88
N GLN A 262 -10.66 15.96 -20.19
CA GLN A 262 -9.41 16.43 -19.59
C GLN A 262 -8.25 15.59 -20.13
N SER A 263 -7.11 16.26 -20.30
CA SER A 263 -5.88 15.71 -20.81
C SER A 263 -5.34 14.65 -19.86
N ILE A 264 -5.63 13.38 -20.13
CA ILE A 264 -4.76 12.30 -19.70
C ILE A 264 -3.45 12.53 -20.45
N GLY A 265 -2.45 13.07 -19.76
CA GLY A 265 -1.09 13.19 -20.26
C GLY A 265 -0.46 11.80 -20.34
N ALA A 266 -0.97 10.92 -21.20
CA ALA A 266 -0.30 9.69 -21.57
C ALA A 266 0.94 10.08 -22.39
N ARG A 267 2.10 10.23 -21.74
CA ARG A 267 3.38 10.22 -22.47
C ARG A 267 3.61 8.81 -22.98
N SER A 268 3.05 8.49 -24.14
CA SER A 268 3.48 7.33 -24.91
C SER A 268 4.90 7.61 -25.42
N TRP A 269 5.86 6.79 -25.00
CA TRP A 269 7.14 6.74 -25.67
C TRP A 269 6.98 5.89 -26.93
N ARG A 270 7.49 6.39 -28.06
CA ARG A 270 7.55 5.62 -29.31
C ARG A 270 8.60 4.53 -29.15
N TRP A 271 8.25 3.33 -29.59
CA TRP A 271 9.20 2.24 -29.80
C TRP A 271 10.36 2.73 -30.67
N PRO A 272 11.63 2.37 -30.38
CA PRO A 272 12.64 2.43 -31.41
C PRO A 272 12.22 1.46 -32.52
N SER A 273 11.91 1.98 -33.69
CA SER A 273 11.74 1.19 -34.89
C SER A 273 12.95 0.25 -35.04
N PRO A 274 12.76 -1.03 -35.37
CA PRO A 274 13.89 -1.87 -35.74
C PRO A 274 14.60 -1.22 -36.92
N PRO A 275 15.95 -1.14 -36.94
CA PRO A 275 16.65 -0.58 -38.08
C PRO A 275 16.29 -1.38 -39.33
N ALA A 276 15.85 -0.65 -40.35
CA ALA A 276 15.60 -1.19 -41.67
C ALA A 276 16.86 -1.89 -42.19
N SER A 277 16.70 -3.16 -42.56
CA SER A 277 17.55 -3.93 -43.48
C SER A 277 19.07 -3.70 -43.41
N CYS A 278 19.79 -4.62 -42.77
CA CYS A 278 21.18 -4.90 -43.16
C CYS A 278 21.21 -6.13 -44.06
N ALA A 279 21.44 -5.91 -45.35
CA ALA A 279 21.85 -6.96 -46.29
C ALA A 279 23.18 -7.60 -45.83
N PRO A 280 23.42 -8.89 -46.12
CA PRO A 280 24.55 -9.62 -45.54
C PRO A 280 25.86 -9.23 -46.24
N ARG A 281 26.79 -8.64 -45.48
CA ARG A 281 28.19 -8.52 -45.91
C ARG A 281 29.06 -9.48 -45.12
N SER A 282 29.45 -10.54 -45.82
CA SER A 282 30.65 -11.39 -45.66
C SER A 282 31.35 -11.47 -44.29
N ARG A 283 31.35 -12.71 -43.78
CA ARG A 283 32.21 -13.30 -42.74
C ARG A 283 33.66 -12.79 -42.73
N ARG A 284 34.21 -12.58 -41.53
CA ARG A 284 35.59 -12.95 -41.10
C ARG A 284 35.70 -12.88 -39.56
N PRO A 285 36.72 -13.50 -38.93
CA PRO A 285 36.50 -14.48 -37.86
C PRO A 285 36.73 -13.95 -36.43
N MET A 286 36.19 -14.74 -35.49
CA MET A 286 36.24 -14.65 -34.03
C MET A 286 37.66 -14.75 -33.44
N PRO A 287 37.95 -14.06 -32.32
CA PRO A 287 38.91 -14.52 -31.31
C PRO A 287 38.20 -14.87 -29.98
N PRO A 288 38.88 -15.53 -29.02
CA PRO A 288 38.29 -16.57 -28.18
C PRO A 288 37.62 -16.09 -26.88
N ARG A 289 36.97 -17.08 -26.26
CA ARG A 289 36.03 -17.09 -25.12
C ARG A 289 36.55 -16.41 -23.85
N TRP A 290 35.62 -15.73 -23.17
CA TRP A 290 35.69 -15.28 -21.79
C TRP A 290 35.46 -16.45 -20.82
N SER A 291 36.51 -17.18 -20.50
CA SER A 291 36.56 -18.01 -19.30
C SER A 291 37.89 -17.72 -18.61
N ASP A 292 38.01 -16.53 -18.05
CA ASP A 292 39.06 -16.16 -17.09
C ASP A 292 38.63 -14.87 -16.39
N TRP A 293 39.19 -14.63 -15.20
CA TRP A 293 38.91 -13.53 -14.25
C TRP A 293 37.89 -13.84 -13.14
N GLN A 294 38.16 -14.94 -12.43
CA GLN A 294 38.09 -14.91 -10.97
C GLN A 294 39.27 -14.07 -10.41
N SER A 295 38.97 -13.35 -9.32
CA SER A 295 39.89 -12.80 -8.31
C SER A 295 40.96 -11.79 -8.73
N CYS A 296 40.74 -10.51 -8.39
CA CYS A 296 41.80 -9.67 -7.83
C CYS A 296 41.25 -8.84 -6.68
N ARG A 297 41.59 -9.28 -5.46
CA ARG A 297 41.36 -8.59 -4.19
C ARG A 297 42.57 -7.68 -3.93
N ALA A 298 42.27 -6.41 -3.65
CA ALA A 298 43.06 -5.32 -3.05
C ALA A 298 44.59 -5.46 -2.86
N THR A 299 45.34 -4.42 -3.26
CA THR A 299 46.29 -3.73 -2.36
C THR A 299 46.54 -2.29 -2.86
N ILE A 300 46.34 -1.30 -1.99
CA ILE A 300 46.80 0.09 -2.16
C ILE A 300 48.12 0.22 -1.37
N PRO A 301 49.15 0.86 -1.95
CA PRO A 301 49.83 1.89 -1.17
C PRO A 301 50.19 3.15 -1.98
N ASN A 302 50.08 4.28 -1.28
CA ASN A 302 50.79 5.55 -1.47
C ASN A 302 50.32 6.50 -2.60
N GLY A 303 49.38 7.37 -2.21
CA GLY A 303 49.54 8.83 -2.38
C GLY A 303 49.34 9.42 -3.77
N CYS A 304 48.11 9.83 -4.09
CA CYS A 304 47.80 11.17 -4.61
C CYS A 304 46.28 11.39 -4.75
N ARG A 305 45.84 12.61 -4.46
CA ARG A 305 44.45 13.03 -4.28
C ARG A 305 43.63 13.05 -5.58
N CYS A 306 42.32 12.83 -5.42
CA CYS A 306 41.27 13.06 -6.42
C CYS A 306 41.38 14.43 -7.10
N ARG A 307 41.22 14.43 -8.43
CA ARG A 307 40.49 15.49 -9.14
C ARG A 307 39.62 14.86 -10.22
N TRP A 308 38.32 15.07 -10.08
CA TRP A 308 37.33 14.87 -11.14
C TRP A 308 37.75 15.62 -12.40
N CYS A 309 37.69 14.95 -13.54
CA CYS A 309 37.57 15.63 -14.83
C CYS A 309 36.58 14.83 -15.68
N CYS A 310 35.29 15.21 -15.59
CA CYS A 310 34.35 14.97 -16.67
C CYS A 310 34.91 15.62 -17.94
N ARG A 311 35.07 14.85 -19.01
CA ARG A 311 35.19 15.40 -20.36
C ARG A 311 34.25 14.64 -21.28
N ALA A 312 33.05 15.20 -21.44
CA ALA A 312 32.20 14.98 -22.60
C ALA A 312 32.77 15.82 -23.76
N ALA A 313 33.09 15.18 -24.88
CA ALA A 313 33.17 15.79 -26.19
C ALA A 313 31.75 15.71 -26.82
N GLY A 314 31.20 16.65 -27.58
CA GLY A 314 31.68 17.92 -28.12
C GLY A 314 30.83 18.28 -29.35
N SER A 315 30.50 19.56 -29.51
CA SER A 315 30.16 20.35 -30.72
C SER A 315 28.99 21.31 -30.40
N ARG A 316 28.97 22.60 -30.71
CA ARG A 316 29.79 23.51 -31.55
C ARG A 316 29.48 24.97 -31.12
N LEU A 317 30.41 25.88 -31.47
CA LEU A 317 30.30 27.36 -31.53
C LEU A 317 30.47 28.15 -30.21
N ALA A 318 31.62 28.80 -30.03
CA ALA A 318 31.81 30.25 -30.29
C ALA A 318 32.96 30.88 -29.45
N ARG A 319 33.89 31.50 -30.19
CA ARG A 319 34.74 32.69 -29.90
C ARG A 319 35.64 32.73 -28.67
N CYS A 320 36.94 32.83 -28.95
CA CYS A 320 37.99 33.31 -28.06
C CYS A 320 37.85 34.81 -27.76
N LEU A 321 37.95 35.18 -26.48
CA LEU A 321 38.43 36.47 -26.02
C LEU A 321 39.56 36.23 -25.03
N SER A 322 40.74 36.73 -25.40
CA SER A 322 41.97 36.74 -24.61
C SER A 322 41.90 37.81 -23.52
N ALA A 323 42.27 37.46 -22.29
CA ALA A 323 42.76 38.43 -21.32
C ALA A 323 43.80 37.78 -20.40
N SER A 324 44.90 38.50 -20.30
CA SER A 324 46.19 38.23 -19.68
C SER A 324 46.16 38.13 -18.15
N ARG A 325 47.16 37.41 -17.62
CA ARG A 325 47.55 37.29 -16.20
C ARG A 325 47.71 38.65 -15.51
N PRO A 326 47.71 38.63 -14.16
CA PRO A 326 48.90 39.11 -13.46
C PRO A 326 49.49 38.05 -12.52
N GLY A 327 50.82 37.99 -12.50
CA GLY A 327 51.61 37.22 -11.55
C GLY A 327 51.79 37.99 -10.23
N SER A 328 52.21 37.24 -9.22
CA SER A 328 52.50 37.66 -7.85
C SER A 328 53.87 38.34 -7.71
N ASP A 329 53.89 39.32 -6.81
CA ASP A 329 54.89 39.74 -5.82
C ASP A 329 56.27 40.26 -6.26
N GLY A 330 56.53 41.50 -5.81
CA GLY A 330 57.75 42.28 -5.92
C GLY A 330 57.45 43.76 -5.72
#